data_AF-B9YDK0-F1
#
_entry.id   AF-B9YDK0-F1
#
_cell.length_a   1.000
_cell.length_b   1.000
_cell.length_c   1.000
_cell.angle_alpha   90.00
_cell.angle_beta   90.00
_cell.angle_gamma   90.00
#
_symmetry.space_group_name_H-M   'P 1'
#
loop_
_entity.id
_entity.type
_entity.pdbx_description
1 polymer ?
#
loop_
_entity_poly.entity_id
_entity_poly.type
_entity_poly.pdbx_seq_one_letter_code
_entity_poly.pdbx_strand_id
1 'polypeptide(L)'
;MKVNCESCGKPITAQVNSLFEQFEPGRVVCPHCHHQQKRYISEADLLIYFCFSAVLYSIVLVLIFFLLNWKMQAWILILAVGLFAAAYFAMKYGSAMLYEKAYFKPDIKNKVIQEDVNTVRKRLKTQFILFMLVAFMFGTQPEFIPFFFILIAAFLALTVIKVRLAIRNERAQK
;
A
#
# COMPACT_ATOMS: atom_id res chain seq x y z
N MET A 1 4.70 -14.35 -5.21
CA MET A 1 4.81 -13.91 -6.61
C MET A 1 6.21 -13.38 -6.82
N LYS A 2 6.86 -13.68 -7.95
CA LYS A 2 8.23 -13.24 -8.25
C LYS A 2 8.18 -12.36 -9.51
N VAL A 3 8.68 -11.14 -9.41
CA VAL A 3 8.83 -10.23 -10.57
C VAL A 3 10.26 -10.37 -11.08
N ASN A 4 10.41 -10.60 -12.38
CA ASN A 4 11.71 -10.77 -13.04
C ASN A 4 12.02 -9.57 -13.95
N CYS A 5 13.29 -9.28 -14.14
CA CYS A 5 13.76 -8.27 -15.08
C CYS A 5 13.45 -8.68 -16.53
N GLU A 6 12.88 -7.76 -17.30
CA GLU A 6 12.58 -7.97 -18.73
C GLU A 6 13.83 -8.24 -19.58
N SER A 7 15.00 -7.74 -19.18
CA SER A 7 16.25 -7.86 -19.94
C SER A 7 17.08 -9.09 -19.56
N CYS A 8 17.26 -9.37 -18.27
CA CYS A 8 18.18 -10.43 -17.80
C CYS A 8 17.50 -11.59 -17.07
N GLY A 9 16.18 -11.58 -16.92
CA GLY A 9 15.40 -12.66 -16.28
C GLY A 9 15.61 -12.85 -14.77
N LYS A 10 16.58 -12.15 -14.17
CA LYS A 10 16.84 -12.20 -12.71
C LYS A 10 15.74 -11.52 -11.90
N PRO A 11 15.47 -11.98 -10.67
CA PRO A 11 14.39 -11.43 -9.84
C PRO A 11 14.65 -9.98 -9.43
N ILE A 12 13.62 -9.14 -9.53
CA ILE A 12 13.62 -7.71 -9.14
C ILE A 12 12.52 -7.38 -8.13
N THR A 13 11.84 -8.38 -7.57
CA THR A 13 10.73 -8.21 -6.60
C THR A 13 11.11 -7.32 -5.43
N ALA A 14 12.36 -7.38 -4.94
CA ALA A 14 12.81 -6.56 -3.83
C ALA A 14 12.82 -5.06 -4.18
N GLN A 15 13.25 -4.70 -5.39
CA GLN A 15 13.27 -3.32 -5.87
C GLN A 15 11.87 -2.79 -6.12
N VAL A 16 10.98 -3.63 -6.66
CA VAL A 16 9.55 -3.30 -6.79
C VAL A 16 8.96 -3.00 -5.42
N ASN A 17 9.13 -3.91 -4.46
CA ASN A 17 8.59 -3.74 -3.11
C ASN A 17 9.14 -2.49 -2.43
N SER A 18 10.44 -2.21 -2.59
CA SER A 18 11.07 -1.01 -2.04
C SER A 18 10.42 0.28 -2.55
N LEU A 19 10.11 0.39 -3.85
CA LEU A 19 9.47 1.59 -4.39
C LEU A 19 8.04 1.78 -3.83
N PHE A 20 7.28 0.69 -3.68
CA PHE A 20 5.95 0.75 -3.06
C PHE A 20 6.01 1.10 -1.57
N GLU A 21 6.88 0.46 -0.81
CA GLU A 21 7.08 0.71 0.63
C GLU A 21 7.56 2.15 0.89
N GLN A 22 8.36 2.71 -0.01
CA GLN A 22 8.83 4.09 0.10
C GLN A 22 7.88 5.12 -0.52
N PHE A 23 6.76 4.70 -1.13
CA PHE A 23 5.85 5.56 -1.88
C PHE A 23 6.57 6.39 -2.95
N GLU A 24 7.48 5.77 -3.68
CA GLU A 24 8.31 6.40 -4.69
C GLU A 24 7.81 6.04 -6.10
N PRO A 25 7.22 7.01 -6.84
CA PRO A 25 6.89 6.80 -8.24
C PRO A 25 8.17 6.77 -9.08
N GLY A 26 8.18 5.96 -10.14
CA GLY A 26 9.35 5.78 -10.98
C GLY A 26 9.42 4.44 -11.70
N ARG A 27 10.49 4.27 -12.48
CA ARG A 27 10.83 2.97 -13.08
C ARG A 27 11.66 2.15 -12.12
N VAL A 28 11.39 0.86 -12.09
CA VAL A 28 12.24 -0.09 -11.36
C VAL A 28 13.55 -0.26 -12.11
N VAL A 29 14.69 -0.15 -11.41
CA VAL A 29 16.01 -0.41 -11.96
C VAL A 29 16.47 -1.79 -11.51
N CYS A 30 16.86 -2.64 -12.47
CA CYS A 30 17.39 -3.97 -12.13
C CYS A 30 18.77 -3.84 -11.46
N PRO A 31 19.02 -4.44 -10.29
CA PRO A 31 20.30 -4.35 -9.60
C PRO A 31 21.42 -5.15 -10.30
N HIS A 32 21.07 -6.07 -11.19
CA HIS A 32 22.03 -6.98 -11.83
C HIS A 32 22.53 -6.52 -13.19
N CYS A 33 21.71 -5.77 -13.93
CA CYS A 33 22.04 -5.31 -15.29
C CYS A 33 21.77 -3.81 -15.49
N HIS A 34 21.33 -3.10 -14.44
CA HIS A 34 20.98 -1.68 -14.45
C HIS A 34 19.92 -1.27 -15.48
N HIS A 35 19.26 -2.24 -16.12
CA HIS A 35 18.17 -1.98 -17.05
C HIS A 35 16.96 -1.37 -16.32
N GLN A 36 16.48 -0.23 -16.84
CA GLN A 36 15.24 0.39 -16.39
C GLN A 36 14.05 -0.35 -17.00
N GLN A 37 13.18 -0.90 -16.16
CA GLN A 37 12.00 -1.62 -16.64
C GLN A 37 11.04 -0.67 -17.38
N LYS A 38 10.32 -1.20 -18.38
CA LYS A 38 9.34 -0.42 -19.15
C LYS A 38 8.18 0.06 -18.28
N ARG A 39 7.77 -0.77 -17.32
CA ARG A 39 6.68 -0.48 -16.38
C ARG A 39 7.08 0.65 -15.41
N TYR A 40 6.34 1.75 -15.49
CA TYR A 40 6.42 2.90 -14.57
C TYR A 40 5.41 2.73 -13.42
N ILE A 41 5.87 2.85 -12.18
CA ILE A 41 5.02 2.93 -10.98
C ILE A 41 4.61 4.40 -10.82
N SER A 42 3.32 4.70 -10.89
CA SER A 42 2.84 6.09 -10.74
C SER A 42 2.20 6.35 -9.37
N GLU A 43 1.81 7.60 -9.14
CA GLU A 43 0.98 7.97 -8.00
C GLU A 43 -0.26 7.09 -7.84
N ALA A 44 -1.01 6.79 -8.90
CA ALA A 44 -2.20 5.93 -8.78
C ALA A 44 -1.87 4.53 -8.28
N ASP A 45 -0.76 3.92 -8.74
CA ASP A 45 -0.33 2.60 -8.27
C ASP A 45 -0.04 2.63 -6.75
N LEU A 46 0.63 3.70 -6.31
CA LEU A 46 0.95 3.92 -4.90
C LEU A 46 -0.30 4.20 -4.05
N LEU A 47 -1.29 4.93 -4.59
CA LEU A 47 -2.57 5.17 -3.92
C LEU A 47 -3.40 3.88 -3.81
N ILE A 48 -3.36 3.00 -4.80
CA ILE A 48 -4.01 1.68 -4.73
C ILE A 48 -3.32 0.82 -3.67
N TYR A 49 -1.99 0.78 -3.67
CA TYR A 49 -1.21 0.11 -2.64
C TYR A 49 -1.49 0.66 -1.24
N PHE A 50 -1.58 1.98 -1.11
CA PHE A 50 -1.98 2.67 0.11
C PHE A 50 -3.37 2.25 0.58
N CYS A 51 -4.35 2.21 -0.33
CA CYS A 51 -5.72 1.77 -0.01
C CYS A 51 -5.73 0.32 0.50
N PHE A 52 -5.01 -0.58 -0.17
CA PHE A 52 -4.86 -1.96 0.26
C PHE A 52 -4.20 -2.07 1.64
N SER A 53 -3.14 -1.28 1.88
CA SER A 53 -2.47 -1.18 3.17
C SER A 53 -3.45 -0.74 4.26
N ALA A 54 -4.22 0.32 4.00
CA ALA A 54 -5.16 0.88 4.96
C ALA A 54 -6.22 -0.14 5.35
N VAL A 55 -6.84 -0.82 4.38
CA VAL A 55 -7.82 -1.88 4.66
C VAL A 55 -7.21 -3.01 5.48
N LEU A 56 -6.03 -3.48 5.09
CA LEU A 56 -5.36 -4.59 5.79
C LEU A 56 -5.01 -4.23 7.24
N TYR A 57 -4.40 -3.06 7.46
CA TYR A 57 -4.06 -2.60 8.80
C TYR A 57 -5.30 -2.31 9.65
N SER A 58 -6.38 -1.77 9.07
CA SER A 58 -7.66 -1.63 9.77
C SER A 58 -8.20 -2.98 10.24
N ILE A 59 -8.18 -4.01 9.38
CA ILE A 59 -8.61 -5.37 9.75
C ILE A 59 -7.75 -5.91 10.89
N VAL A 60 -6.42 -5.81 10.76
CA VAL A 60 -5.48 -6.27 11.80
C VAL A 60 -5.75 -5.58 13.13
N LEU A 61 -5.99 -4.26 13.13
CA LEU A 61 -6.32 -3.53 14.35
C LEU A 61 -7.62 -4.02 14.99
N VAL A 62 -8.70 -4.16 14.21
CA VAL A 62 -9.99 -4.68 14.72
C VAL A 62 -9.81 -6.09 15.33
N LEU A 63 -9.04 -6.95 14.67
CA LEU A 63 -8.76 -8.30 15.18
C LEU A 63 -7.95 -8.25 16.48
N ILE A 64 -6.93 -7.38 16.56
CA ILE A 64 -6.14 -7.20 17.79
C ILE A 64 -7.03 -6.73 18.94
N PHE A 65 -7.93 -5.77 18.71
CA PHE A 65 -8.87 -5.33 19.73
C PHE A 65 -9.77 -6.46 20.23
N PHE A 66 -10.32 -7.25 19.31
CA PHE A 66 -11.16 -8.38 19.65
C PHE A 66 -10.37 -9.41 20.47
N LEU A 67 -9.13 -9.68 20.07
CA LEU A 67 -8.21 -10.57 20.75
C LEU A 67 -7.85 -10.07 22.15
N LEU A 68 -7.56 -8.77 22.34
CA LEU A 68 -7.18 -8.20 23.64
C LEU A 68 -8.37 -8.08 24.62
N ASN A 69 -9.59 -7.91 24.11
CA ASN A 69 -10.81 -7.96 24.93
C ASN A 69 -11.16 -9.39 25.39
N TRP A 70 -10.62 -10.40 24.72
CA TRP A 70 -10.68 -11.78 25.18
C TRP A 70 -9.63 -11.97 26.27
N LYS A 71 -10.05 -12.38 27.48
CA LYS A 71 -9.21 -12.56 28.70
C LYS A 71 -7.72 -12.78 28.36
N MET A 72 -6.87 -11.82 28.73
CA MET A 72 -5.44 -11.80 28.39
C MET A 72 -4.74 -13.11 28.74
N GLN A 73 -4.43 -13.91 27.73
CA GLN A 73 -3.69 -15.17 27.81
C GLN A 73 -2.47 -15.09 26.87
N ALA A 74 -1.38 -15.79 27.22
CA ALA A 74 -0.10 -15.67 26.50
C ALA A 74 -0.20 -16.01 24.99
N TRP A 75 -1.10 -16.91 24.60
CA TRP A 75 -1.30 -17.27 23.18
C TRP A 75 -1.92 -16.13 22.36
N ILE A 76 -2.61 -15.18 22.99
CA ILE A 76 -3.20 -14.01 22.31
C ILE A 76 -2.09 -13.11 21.76
N LEU A 77 -0.97 -12.98 22.48
CA LEU A 77 0.21 -12.24 22.00
C LEU A 77 0.85 -12.94 20.79
N ILE A 78 0.92 -14.27 20.80
CA ILE A 78 1.45 -15.05 19.67
C ILE A 78 0.58 -14.85 18.42
N LEU A 79 -0.75 -14.87 18.58
CA LEU A 79 -1.67 -14.59 17.48
C LEU A 79 -1.55 -13.15 16.96
N ALA A 80 -1.41 -12.16 17.85
CA ALA A 80 -1.22 -10.77 17.45
C ALA A 80 0.06 -10.58 16.62
N VAL A 81 1.17 -11.18 17.05
CA VAL A 81 2.43 -11.19 16.27
C VAL A 81 2.25 -11.91 14.93
N GLY A 82 1.54 -13.04 14.92
CA GLY A 82 1.19 -13.77 13.71
C GLY A 82 0.40 -12.92 12.71
N LEU A 83 -0.55 -12.11 13.18
CA LEU A 83 -1.32 -11.18 12.33
C LEU A 83 -0.43 -10.11 11.69
N PHE A 84 0.51 -9.53 12.43
CA PHE A 84 1.47 -8.57 11.86
C PHE A 84 2.38 -9.22 10.81
N ALA A 85 2.87 -10.43 11.07
CA ALA A 85 3.68 -11.18 10.11
C ALA A 85 2.87 -11.50 8.83
N ALA A 86 1.63 -11.98 8.99
CA ALA A 86 0.74 -12.24 7.87
C ALA A 86 0.47 -10.97 7.05
N ALA A 87 0.21 -9.85 7.72
CA ALA A 87 0.00 -8.57 7.06
C ALA A 87 1.25 -8.11 6.28
N TYR A 88 2.43 -8.26 6.87
CA TYR A 88 3.70 -7.95 6.19
C TYR A 88 3.88 -8.75 4.90
N PHE A 89 3.64 -10.07 4.92
CA PHE A 89 3.72 -10.90 3.73
C PHE A 89 2.64 -10.56 2.70
N ALA A 90 1.42 -10.25 3.14
CA ALA A 90 0.33 -9.82 2.27
C ALA A 90 0.67 -8.51 1.55
N MET A 91 1.28 -7.54 2.25
CA MET A 91 1.76 -6.29 1.67
C MET A 91 2.82 -6.52 0.60
N LYS A 92 3.83 -7.34 0.89
CA LYS A 92 4.89 -7.70 -0.08
C LYS A 92 4.37 -8.45 -1.29
N TYR A 93 3.33 -9.26 -1.12
CA TYR A 93 2.67 -9.94 -2.23
C TYR A 93 1.83 -8.97 -3.05
N GLY A 94 1.11 -8.06 -2.39
CA GLY A 94 0.27 -7.05 -3.01
C GLY A 94 1.04 -6.10 -3.92
N SER A 95 2.20 -5.59 -3.48
CA SER A 95 3.07 -4.72 -4.31
C SER A 95 3.53 -5.40 -5.59
N ALA A 96 4.00 -6.66 -5.49
CA ALA A 96 4.42 -7.44 -6.64
C ALA A 96 3.26 -7.69 -7.63
N MET A 97 2.08 -8.00 -7.10
CA MET A 97 0.88 -8.26 -7.87
C MET A 97 0.36 -6.99 -8.58
N LEU A 98 0.38 -5.83 -7.91
CA LEU A 98 0.01 -4.53 -8.49
C LEU A 98 0.97 -4.14 -9.63
N TYR A 99 2.26 -4.36 -9.45
CA TYR A 99 3.26 -4.08 -10.47
C TYR A 99 3.05 -4.91 -11.74
N GLU A 100 2.89 -6.23 -11.59
CA GLU A 100 2.84 -7.16 -12.71
C GLU A 100 1.51 -7.10 -13.46
N LYS A 101 0.38 -7.04 -12.73
CA LYS A 101 -0.95 -7.12 -13.34
C LYS A 101 -1.58 -5.78 -13.67
N ALA A 102 -1.20 -4.69 -12.98
CA ALA A 102 -1.73 -3.34 -13.19
C ALA A 102 -3.27 -3.28 -13.33
N TYR A 103 -4.01 -4.00 -12.47
CA TYR A 103 -5.46 -4.26 -12.60
C TYR A 103 -6.34 -3.05 -12.94
N PHE A 104 -6.00 -1.88 -12.41
CA PHE A 104 -6.82 -0.68 -12.55
C PHE A 104 -6.45 0.19 -13.76
N LYS A 105 -5.36 -0.15 -14.46
CA LYS A 105 -4.86 0.61 -15.60
C LYS A 105 -3.98 -0.22 -16.56
N PRO A 106 -4.50 -1.33 -17.11
CA PRO A 106 -3.75 -2.15 -18.05
C PRO A 106 -3.33 -1.36 -19.30
N ASP A 107 -4.17 -0.42 -19.75
CA ASP A 107 -4.03 0.36 -20.98
C ASP A 107 -2.83 1.33 -20.96
N ILE A 108 -2.46 1.83 -19.77
CA ILE A 108 -1.36 2.80 -19.58
C ILE A 108 -0.21 2.21 -18.77
N LYS A 109 -0.12 0.88 -18.71
CA LYS A 109 0.88 0.15 -17.91
C LYS A 109 2.32 0.60 -18.18
N ASN A 110 2.70 0.85 -19.43
CA ASN A 110 4.06 1.25 -19.80
C ASN A 110 4.25 2.76 -19.98
N LYS A 111 3.22 3.55 -19.67
CA LYS A 111 3.28 5.01 -19.83
C LYS A 111 4.13 5.62 -18.72
N VAL A 112 5.07 6.48 -19.11
CA VAL A 112 5.81 7.32 -18.16
C VAL A 112 4.98 8.56 -17.85
N ILE A 113 4.80 8.84 -16.57
CA ILE A 113 3.99 9.96 -16.08
C ILE A 113 4.94 10.98 -15.47
N GLN A 114 4.82 12.24 -15.88
CA GLN A 114 5.61 13.33 -15.29
C GLN A 114 4.95 13.77 -13.98
N GLU A 115 5.51 13.31 -12.86
CA GLU A 115 5.03 13.59 -11.52
C GLU A 115 6.20 14.06 -10.66
N ASP A 116 5.96 15.01 -9.75
CA ASP A 116 6.97 15.40 -8.77
C ASP A 116 7.10 14.32 -7.70
N VAL A 117 8.10 13.45 -7.88
CA VAL A 117 8.42 12.31 -7.03
C VAL A 117 8.49 12.70 -5.55
N ASN A 118 9.08 13.85 -5.23
CA ASN A 118 9.26 14.29 -3.84
C ASN A 118 7.93 14.72 -3.22
N THR A 119 7.13 15.46 -3.97
CA THR A 119 5.80 15.92 -3.52
C THR A 119 4.85 14.73 -3.34
N VAL A 120 4.80 13.80 -4.29
CA VAL A 120 3.97 12.59 -4.20
C VAL A 120 4.38 11.75 -2.99
N ARG A 121 5.69 11.46 -2.85
CA ARG A 121 6.24 10.67 -1.74
C ARG A 121 5.90 11.28 -0.39
N LYS A 122 6.17 12.58 -0.22
CA LYS A 122 5.92 13.28 1.05
C LYS A 122 4.43 13.23 1.41
N ARG A 123 3.55 13.56 0.45
CA ARG A 123 2.10 13.56 0.67
C ARG A 123 1.56 12.19 1.05
N LEU A 124 1.97 11.12 0.36
CA LEU A 124 1.51 9.76 0.65
C LEU A 124 2.03 9.25 2.00
N LYS A 125 3.30 9.50 2.32
CA LYS A 125 3.86 9.16 3.64
C LYS A 125 3.14 9.90 4.77
N THR A 126 2.88 11.19 4.61
CA THR A 126 2.13 11.97 5.61
C THR A 126 0.72 11.44 5.79
N GLN A 127 0.02 11.09 4.71
CA GLN A 127 -1.32 10.47 4.78
C GLN A 127 -1.28 9.12 5.51
N PHE A 128 -0.24 8.30 5.28
CA PHE A 128 -0.06 7.02 5.96
C PHE A 128 0.20 7.17 7.45
N ILE A 129 1.07 8.11 7.83
CA ILE A 129 1.36 8.39 9.24
C ILE A 129 0.11 8.91 9.95
N LEU A 130 -0.63 9.84 9.33
CA LEU A 130 -1.89 10.34 9.88
C LEU A 130 -2.91 9.22 10.07
N PHE A 131 -3.05 8.33 9.07
CA PHE A 131 -3.92 7.16 9.18
C PHE A 131 -3.52 6.26 10.36
N MET A 132 -2.23 5.94 10.50
CA MET A 132 -1.73 5.13 11.61
C MET A 132 -1.94 5.78 12.98
N LEU A 133 -1.71 7.09 13.11
CA LEU A 133 -1.94 7.83 14.36
C LEU A 133 -3.40 7.84 14.75
N VAL A 134 -4.29 8.16 13.80
CA VAL A 134 -5.73 8.14 14.01
C VAL A 134 -6.16 6.74 14.44
N ALA A 135 -5.70 5.71 13.75
CA ALA A 135 -6.04 4.33 14.07
C ALA A 135 -5.51 3.89 15.46
N PHE A 136 -4.34 4.37 15.87
CA PHE A 136 -3.79 4.15 17.21
C PHE A 136 -4.56 4.87 18.32
N MET A 137 -5.05 6.11 18.09
CA MET A 137 -5.82 6.84 19.10
C MET A 137 -7.09 6.08 19.51
N PHE A 138 -7.81 5.53 18.52
CA PHE A 138 -8.96 4.67 18.78
C PHE A 138 -8.57 3.39 19.53
N GLY A 139 -7.33 2.90 19.31
CA GLY A 139 -6.60 1.88 20.08
C GLY A 139 -6.77 1.94 21.59
N THR A 140 -6.75 3.17 22.10
CA THR A 140 -6.51 3.45 23.51
C THR A 140 -7.79 3.75 24.31
N GLN A 141 -8.89 4.08 23.62
CA GLN A 141 -10.12 4.55 24.25
C GLN A 141 -11.33 3.81 23.65
N PRO A 142 -11.89 2.82 24.37
CA PRO A 142 -12.99 1.98 23.87
C PRO A 142 -14.25 2.74 23.47
N GLU A 143 -14.50 3.89 24.12
CA GLU A 143 -15.64 4.77 23.85
C GLU A 143 -15.65 5.31 22.41
N PHE A 144 -14.48 5.40 21.78
CA PHE A 144 -14.34 5.95 20.43
C PHE A 144 -14.36 4.89 19.32
N ILE A 145 -14.52 3.60 19.66
CA ILE A 145 -14.59 2.49 18.68
C ILE A 145 -15.70 2.69 17.62
N PRO A 146 -16.92 3.19 17.93
CA PRO A 146 -17.93 3.43 16.90
C PRO A 146 -17.50 4.50 15.88
N PHE A 147 -16.82 5.54 16.35
CA PHE A 147 -16.32 6.63 15.50
C PHE A 147 -15.17 6.18 14.60
N PHE A 148 -14.35 5.23 15.06
CA PHE A 148 -13.30 4.61 14.27
C PHE A 148 -13.85 3.98 12.97
N PHE A 149 -14.95 3.23 13.05
CA PHE A 149 -15.55 2.61 11.86
C PHE A 149 -16.07 3.64 10.86
N ILE A 150 -16.71 4.71 11.34
CA ILE A 150 -17.19 5.82 10.50
C ILE A 150 -16.01 6.52 9.81
N LEU A 151 -14.95 6.81 10.55
CA LEU A 151 -13.78 7.51 10.03
C LEU A 151 -12.99 6.64 9.04
N ILE A 152 -12.82 5.35 9.31
CA ILE A 152 -12.22 4.43 8.34
C ILE A 152 -13.07 4.35 7.08
N ALA A 153 -14.38 4.21 7.19
CA ALA A 153 -15.26 4.14 6.03
C ALA A 153 -15.16 5.42 5.19
N ALA A 154 -15.19 6.60 5.82
CA ALA A 154 -14.99 7.89 5.16
C ALA A 154 -13.60 7.99 4.51
N PHE A 155 -12.55 7.56 5.21
CA PHE A 155 -11.18 7.59 4.73
C PHE A 155 -10.98 6.67 3.51
N LEU A 156 -11.51 5.46 3.55
CA LEU A 156 -11.49 4.52 2.43
C LEU A 156 -12.27 5.07 1.23
N ALA A 157 -13.45 5.65 1.46
CA ALA A 157 -14.23 6.28 0.40
C ALA A 157 -13.45 7.42 -0.28
N LEU A 158 -12.85 8.32 0.50
CA LEU A 158 -12.01 9.40 -0.02
C LEU A 158 -10.79 8.88 -0.78
N THR A 159 -10.17 7.81 -0.29
CA THR A 159 -9.02 7.18 -0.95
C THR A 159 -9.42 6.57 -2.30
N VAL A 160 -10.57 5.89 -2.37
CA VAL A 160 -11.10 5.33 -3.63
C VAL A 160 -11.41 6.45 -4.63
N ILE A 161 -12.01 7.56 -4.18
CA ILE A 161 -12.26 8.73 -5.03
C ILE A 161 -10.94 9.29 -5.56
N LYS A 162 -9.93 9.46 -4.70
CA LYS A 162 -8.59 9.91 -5.10
C LYS A 162 -7.93 8.99 -6.12
N VAL A 163 -8.00 7.67 -5.91
CA VAL A 163 -7.49 6.67 -6.88
C VAL A 163 -8.16 6.87 -8.23
N ARG A 164 -9.49 7.00 -8.28
CA ARG A 164 -10.22 7.22 -9.55
C ARG A 164 -9.82 8.53 -10.23
N LEU A 165 -9.67 9.61 -9.47
CA LEU A 165 -9.23 10.90 -9.99
C LEU A 165 -7.79 10.84 -10.52
N ALA A 166 -6.88 10.19 -9.79
CA ALA A 166 -5.50 9.99 -10.21
C ALA A 166 -5.44 9.22 -11.54
N ILE A 167 -6.10 8.06 -11.63
CA ILE A 167 -6.15 7.28 -12.88
C ILE A 167 -6.72 8.09 -14.04
N ARG A 168 -7.79 8.87 -13.81
CA ARG A 168 -8.38 9.74 -14.84
C ARG A 168 -7.40 10.81 -15.31
N ASN A 169 -6.67 11.45 -14.39
CA ASN A 169 -5.67 12.47 -14.72
C ASN A 169 -4.48 11.86 -15.49
N GLU A 170 -4.01 10.69 -15.06
CA GLU A 170 -2.95 9.94 -15.75
C GLU A 170 -3.32 9.57 -17.19
N ARG A 171 -4.59 9.22 -17.43
CA ARG A 171 -5.11 8.95 -18.78
C ARG A 171 -5.22 10.22 -19.64
N ALA A 172 -5.45 11.37 -19.02
CA ALA A 172 -5.64 12.65 -19.70
C ALA A 172 -4.30 13.33 -20.07
N GLN A 173 -3.22 13.07 -19.33
CA GLN A 173 -1.89 13.48 -19.74
C GLN A 173 -1.53 12.77 -21.05
N LYS A 174 -1.12 13.51 -22.09
CA LYS A 174 -0.70 12.96 -23.38
C LYS A 174 0.77 12.57 -23.33
#